data_AF-A0A968ACB6-F1
#
_entry.id   AF-A0A968ACB6-F1
#
_cell.length_a   1.000
_cell.length_b   1.000
_cell.length_c   1.000
_cell.angle_alpha   90.00
_cell.angle_beta   90.00
_cell.angle_gamma   90.00
#
_symmetry.space_group_name_H-M   'P 1'
#
loop_
_entity.id
_entity.type
_entity.pdbx_description
1 polymer ?
#
loop_
_entity_poly.entity_id
_entity_poly.type
_entity_poly.pdbx_seq_one_letter_code
_entity_poly.pdbx_strand_id
1 'polypeptide(L)'
;VPLIPGLIIASGLGASFIQSLYERAINQFEFSSLAISNILTYSIILAIGLAQVVDLPRVAESADHRYGIYRSVGKWLNTFTPPDATVGALEVGIIGYFSQRDVIDFAGLIQPDVARVMGEDATYKDTTLYAIDEYHPEYIVLYSGHYPHIEQYLEDQMCQVSQFFPKENFGSSFDLVIYSCPW
;
A
#
# COMPACT_ATOMS: atom_id res chain seq x y z
N VAL A 1 1.11 23.95 -3.30
CA VAL A 1 1.41 24.82 -2.12
C VAL A 1 1.59 23.90 -0.93
N PRO A 2 2.71 23.95 -0.18
CA PRO A 2 2.90 23.01 0.92
C PRO A 2 1.86 23.30 2.01
N LEU A 3 0.92 22.38 2.20
CA LEU A 3 -0.17 22.51 3.17
C LEU A 3 0.36 22.43 4.62
N ILE A 4 1.52 21.81 4.81
CA ILE A 4 2.10 21.52 6.11
C ILE A 4 2.50 22.81 6.87
N PRO A 5 3.26 23.77 6.30
CA PRO A 5 3.53 25.05 6.96
C PRO A 5 2.26 25.83 7.32
N GLY A 6 1.26 25.84 6.43
CA GLY A 6 -0.01 26.51 6.68
C GLY A 6 -0.78 25.91 7.86
N LEU A 7 -0.80 24.58 7.94
CA LEU A 7 -1.45 23.85 9.03
C LEU A 7 -0.76 24.11 10.38
N ILE A 8 0.57 24.15 10.41
CA ILE A 8 1.35 24.42 11.62
C ILE A 8 1.06 25.83 12.15
N ILE A 9 1.05 26.82 11.27
CA ILE A 9 0.73 28.21 11.63
C ILE A 9 -0.71 28.34 12.12
N ALA A 10 -1.67 27.73 11.42
CA ALA A 10 -3.08 27.76 11.82
C ALA A 10 -3.32 27.08 13.18
N SER A 11 -2.62 25.97 13.44
CA SER A 11 -2.69 25.26 14.73
C SER A 11 -2.12 26.09 15.88
N GLY A 12 -0.98 26.76 15.65
CA GLY A 12 -0.36 27.64 16.65
C GLY A 12 -1.22 28.88 16.96
N LEU A 13 -1.80 29.51 15.93
CA LEU A 13 -2.71 30.63 16.09
C LEU A 13 -4.00 30.22 16.80
N GLY A 14 -4.57 29.07 16.45
CA GLY A 14 -5.75 28.50 17.12
C GLY A 14 -5.51 28.25 18.61
N ALA A 15 -4.37 27.65 18.97
CA ALA A 15 -4.00 27.41 20.36
C ALA A 15 -3.83 28.73 21.14
N SER A 16 -3.16 29.73 20.55
CA SER A 16 -2.98 31.05 21.19
C SER A 16 -4.29 31.80 21.38
N PHE A 17 -5.23 31.68 20.44
CA PHE A 17 -6.54 32.31 20.52
C PHE A 17 -7.40 31.66 21.61
N ILE A 18 -7.41 30.33 21.69
CA ILE A 18 -8.09 29.58 22.75
C ILE A 18 -7.51 29.93 24.12
N GLN A 19 -6.18 30.04 24.25
CA GLN A 19 -5.54 30.45 25.50
C GLN A 19 -5.94 31.88 25.89
N SER A 20 -6.01 32.82 24.95
CA SER A 20 -6.41 34.21 25.23
C SER A 20 -7.88 34.34 25.64
N LEU A 21 -8.76 33.51 25.08
CA LEU A 21 -10.17 33.41 25.49
C LEU A 21 -10.31 32.78 26.88
N TYR A 22 -9.50 31.75 27.16
CA TYR A 22 -9.43 31.09 28.45
C TYR A 22 -8.98 32.05 29.55
N GLU A 23 -7.89 32.81 29.34
CA GLU A 23 -7.38 33.81 30.28
C GLU A 23 -8.38 34.97 30.51
N ARG A 24 -9.07 35.42 29.46
CA ARG A 24 -10.12 36.46 29.58
C ARG A 24 -11.35 35.98 30.34
N ALA A 25 -11.77 34.73 30.13
CA ALA A 25 -12.92 34.14 30.82
C ALA A 25 -12.61 33.85 32.30
N ILE A 26 -11.36 33.49 32.62
CA ILE A 26 -10.92 33.13 33.97
C ILE A 26 -10.69 34.34 34.87
N ASN A 27 -10.21 35.45 34.32
CA ASN A 27 -10.01 36.68 35.10
C ASN A 27 -11.31 37.32 35.61
N GLN A 28 -12.48 36.78 35.26
CA GLN A 28 -13.79 37.24 35.73
C GLN A 28 -14.43 36.33 36.80
N PHE A 29 -13.87 35.15 37.07
CA PHE A 29 -14.42 34.18 38.03
C PHE A 29 -13.30 33.56 38.88
N GLU A 30 -13.22 33.91 40.18
CA GLU A 30 -12.33 33.29 41.18
C GLU A 30 -12.75 31.85 41.57
N PHE A 31 -13.07 31.00 40.58
CA PHE A 31 -13.50 29.63 40.83
C PHE A 31 -12.57 28.63 40.13
N SER A 32 -11.72 27.94 40.91
CA SER A 32 -10.94 26.73 40.59
C SER A 32 -10.72 26.43 39.09
N SER A 33 -10.06 27.37 38.38
CA SER A 33 -9.92 27.35 36.91
C SER A 33 -9.13 26.15 36.36
N LEU A 34 -8.26 25.57 37.20
CA LEU A 34 -7.48 24.37 36.92
C LEU A 34 -8.37 23.10 36.86
N ALA A 35 -9.41 23.03 37.68
CA ALA A 35 -10.30 21.85 37.72
C ALA A 35 -11.12 21.74 36.42
N ILE A 36 -11.62 22.86 35.90
CA ILE A 36 -12.43 22.90 34.67
C ILE A 36 -11.57 22.56 33.44
N SER A 37 -10.34 23.07 33.37
CA SER A 37 -9.41 22.77 32.27
C SER A 37 -9.03 21.29 32.24
N ASN A 38 -8.77 20.69 33.40
CA ASN A 38 -8.46 19.27 33.50
C ASN A 38 -9.66 18.42 33.10
N ILE A 39 -10.86 18.74 33.58
CA ILE A 39 -12.10 18.05 33.21
C ILE A 39 -12.30 18.10 31.69
N LEU A 40 -12.14 19.27 31.08
CA LEU A 40 -12.28 19.43 29.63
C LEU A 40 -11.25 18.61 28.86
N THR A 41 -9.99 18.64 29.29
CA THR A 41 -8.89 17.89 28.66
C THR A 41 -9.13 16.38 28.74
N TYR A 42 -9.46 15.86 29.92
CA TYR A 42 -9.79 14.44 30.09
C TYR A 42 -11.04 14.05 29.30
N SER A 43 -12.05 14.93 29.21
CA SER A 43 -13.25 14.67 28.40
C SER A 43 -12.92 14.58 26.91
N ILE A 44 -12.02 15.42 26.41
CA ILE A 44 -11.56 15.39 25.01
C ILE A 44 -10.75 14.11 24.74
N ILE A 45 -9.80 13.76 25.62
CA ILE A 45 -9.02 12.52 25.49
C ILE A 45 -9.93 11.30 25.51
N LEU A 46 -10.91 11.28 26.43
CA LEU A 46 -11.90 10.21 26.52
C LEU A 46 -12.76 10.15 25.26
N ALA A 47 -13.24 11.28 24.74
CA ALA A 47 -14.02 11.32 23.51
C ALA A 47 -13.23 10.81 22.29
N ILE A 48 -11.97 11.21 22.15
CA ILE A 48 -11.08 10.72 21.09
C ILE A 48 -10.84 9.22 21.27
N GLY A 49 -10.51 8.76 22.49
CA GLY A 49 -10.30 7.35 22.78
C GLY A 49 -11.52 6.49 22.46
N LEU A 50 -12.71 6.95 22.85
CA LEU A 50 -13.97 6.26 22.54
C LEU A 50 -14.25 6.24 21.03
N ALA A 51 -14.02 7.34 20.31
CA ALA A 51 -14.19 7.41 18.87
C ALA A 51 -13.29 6.39 18.13
N GLN A 52 -12.03 6.23 18.57
CA GLN A 52 -11.12 5.23 17.99
C GLN A 52 -11.59 3.80 18.25
N VAL A 53 -12.15 3.51 19.44
CA VAL A 53 -12.61 2.16 19.80
C VAL A 53 -13.85 1.75 19.01
N VAL A 54 -14.75 2.70 18.71
CA VAL A 54 -15.97 2.43 17.93
C VAL A 54 -15.65 1.99 16.50
N ASP A 55 -14.56 2.48 15.91
CA ASP A 55 -14.14 2.13 14.55
C ASP A 55 -13.27 0.86 14.47
N LEU A 56 -12.81 0.29 15.59
CA LEU A 56 -11.97 -0.91 15.59
C LEU A 56 -12.57 -2.11 14.84
N PRO A 57 -13.87 -2.46 15.00
CA PRO A 57 -14.47 -3.57 14.26
C PRO A 57 -14.45 -3.33 12.75
N ARG A 58 -14.69 -2.08 12.33
CA ARG A 58 -14.70 -1.67 10.93
C ARG A 58 -13.30 -1.71 10.33
N VAL A 59 -12.29 -1.30 11.09
CA VAL A 59 -10.88 -1.41 10.67
C VAL A 59 -10.47 -2.88 10.49
N ALA A 60 -10.89 -3.76 11.40
CA ALA A 60 -10.63 -5.20 11.30
C ALA A 60 -11.32 -5.85 10.09
N GLU A 61 -12.54 -5.44 9.76
CA GLU A 61 -13.26 -5.90 8.56
C GLU A 61 -12.71 -5.28 7.27
N SER A 62 -12.10 -4.09 7.34
CA SER A 62 -11.49 -3.41 6.18
C SER A 62 -10.07 -3.86 5.85
N ALA A 63 -9.62 -4.98 6.43
CA ALA A 63 -8.33 -5.56 6.08
C ALA A 63 -8.22 -5.70 4.56
N ASP A 64 -7.09 -5.26 4.00
CA ASP A 64 -6.89 -5.19 2.56
C ASP A 64 -7.17 -6.56 1.91
N HIS A 65 -8.25 -6.63 1.12
CA HIS A 65 -8.69 -7.87 0.44
C HIS A 65 -7.59 -8.48 -0.45
N ARG A 66 -6.60 -7.68 -0.85
CA ARG A 66 -5.46 -8.11 -1.67
C ARG A 66 -4.42 -8.86 -0.86
N TYR A 67 -4.38 -8.69 0.46
CA TYR A 67 -3.38 -9.30 1.33
C TYR A 67 -3.39 -10.83 1.24
N GLY A 68 -4.57 -11.45 1.24
CA GLY A 68 -4.71 -12.91 1.23
C GLY A 68 -4.11 -13.55 -0.03
N ILE A 69 -4.44 -13.02 -1.21
CA ILE A 69 -3.97 -13.55 -2.49
C ILE A 69 -2.47 -13.28 -2.68
N TYR A 70 -1.99 -12.07 -2.40
CA TYR A 70 -0.56 -11.73 -2.53
C TYR A 70 0.32 -12.53 -1.57
N ARG A 71 -0.11 -12.72 -0.32
CA ARG A 71 0.61 -13.56 0.64
C ARG A 71 0.70 -15.01 0.15
N SER A 72 -0.35 -15.51 -0.48
CA SER A 72 -0.37 -16.89 -0.99
C SER A 72 0.55 -17.06 -2.19
N VAL A 73 0.58 -16.08 -3.10
CA VAL A 73 1.55 -16.00 -4.19
C VAL A 73 2.98 -15.97 -3.65
N GLY A 74 3.28 -15.05 -2.72
CA GLY A 74 4.61 -14.96 -2.13
C GLY A 74 5.05 -16.26 -1.46
N LYS A 75 4.18 -16.91 -0.68
CA LYS A 75 4.51 -18.21 -0.06
C LYS A 75 4.71 -19.33 -1.07
N TRP A 76 3.95 -19.35 -2.14
CA TRP A 76 4.13 -20.34 -3.21
C TRP A 76 5.50 -20.14 -3.86
N LEU A 77 5.85 -18.90 -4.22
CA LEU A 77 7.19 -18.57 -4.76
C LEU A 77 8.29 -19.01 -3.78
N ASN A 78 8.09 -18.75 -2.48
CA ASN A 78 9.04 -19.17 -1.44
C ASN A 78 9.29 -20.68 -1.39
N THR A 79 8.26 -21.47 -1.71
CA THR A 79 8.29 -22.94 -1.57
C THR A 79 8.76 -23.62 -2.85
N PHE A 80 8.41 -23.07 -4.01
CA PHE A 80 8.50 -23.77 -5.31
C PHE A 80 9.49 -23.15 -6.29
N THR A 81 10.20 -22.07 -5.93
CA THR A 81 11.26 -21.48 -6.76
C THR A 81 12.62 -21.54 -6.06
N PRO A 82 13.74 -21.54 -6.82
CA PRO A 82 15.07 -21.35 -6.26
C PRO A 82 15.19 -20.09 -5.39
N PRO A 83 16.08 -20.08 -4.40
CA PRO A 83 16.26 -18.94 -3.49
C PRO A 83 16.89 -17.71 -4.16
N ASP A 84 17.64 -17.92 -5.25
CA ASP A 84 18.25 -16.91 -6.11
C ASP A 84 17.37 -16.54 -7.31
N ALA A 85 16.15 -17.10 -7.39
CA ALA A 85 15.25 -16.82 -8.50
C ALA A 85 14.77 -15.37 -8.49
N THR A 86 14.66 -14.79 -9.68
CA THR A 86 14.11 -13.45 -9.89
C THR A 86 12.60 -13.48 -10.14
N VAL A 87 11.87 -12.52 -9.57
CA VAL A 87 10.40 -12.43 -9.67
C VAL A 87 9.98 -11.05 -10.16
N GLY A 88 9.36 -10.97 -11.33
CA GLY A 88 8.72 -9.75 -11.82
C GLY A 88 7.29 -9.60 -11.30
N ALA A 89 6.96 -8.48 -10.67
CA ALA A 89 5.61 -8.21 -10.14
C ALA A 89 5.29 -6.71 -10.02
N LEU A 90 3.99 -6.38 -10.06
CA LEU A 90 3.50 -5.03 -9.71
C LEU A 90 3.37 -4.82 -8.19
N GLU A 91 3.10 -5.88 -7.43
CA GLU A 91 3.05 -5.83 -5.97
C GLU A 91 4.40 -6.30 -5.40
N VAL A 92 5.28 -5.38 -5.07
CA VAL A 92 6.62 -5.72 -4.54
C VAL A 92 6.68 -5.86 -3.02
N GLY A 93 5.68 -5.35 -2.30
CA GLY A 93 5.66 -5.35 -0.85
C GLY A 93 5.33 -6.73 -0.29
N ILE A 94 4.07 -7.15 -0.41
CA ILE A 94 3.60 -8.41 0.21
C ILE A 94 4.21 -9.62 -0.49
N ILE A 95 4.25 -9.63 -1.83
CA ILE A 95 4.85 -10.72 -2.58
C ILE A 95 6.35 -10.78 -2.30
N GLY A 96 7.08 -9.66 -2.35
CA GLY A 96 8.51 -9.64 -2.03
C GLY A 96 8.81 -10.13 -0.61
N TYR A 97 8.05 -9.64 0.38
CA TYR A 97 8.22 -10.04 1.77
C TYR A 97 8.00 -11.54 1.99
N PHE A 98 6.94 -12.13 1.43
CA PHE A 98 6.67 -13.56 1.65
C PHE A 98 7.43 -14.48 0.70
N SER A 99 7.80 -14.00 -0.49
CA SER A 99 8.59 -14.77 -1.44
C SER A 99 10.02 -14.95 -0.97
N GLN A 100 10.67 -13.91 -0.42
CA GLN A 100 12.11 -13.93 -0.15
C GLN A 100 12.90 -14.23 -1.45
N ARG A 101 12.54 -13.55 -2.53
CA ARG A 101 13.20 -13.59 -3.85
C ARG A 101 13.53 -12.16 -4.27
N ASP A 102 14.46 -12.04 -5.21
CA ASP A 102 14.78 -10.74 -5.79
C ASP A 102 13.63 -10.30 -6.70
N VAL A 103 12.95 -9.21 -6.31
CA VAL A 103 11.77 -8.72 -7.02
C VAL A 103 12.13 -7.60 -7.99
N ILE A 104 11.77 -7.80 -9.27
CA ILE A 104 11.78 -6.78 -10.32
C ILE A 104 10.44 -6.05 -10.28
N ASP A 105 10.44 -4.77 -9.92
CA ASP A 105 9.22 -3.96 -9.81
C ASP A 105 8.76 -3.43 -11.15
N PHE A 106 7.59 -3.89 -11.57
CA PHE A 106 6.94 -3.42 -12.79
C PHE A 106 6.37 -2.00 -12.65
N ALA A 107 6.21 -1.47 -11.44
CA ALA A 107 5.79 -0.09 -11.19
C ALA A 107 6.97 0.88 -11.08
N GLY A 108 8.19 0.39 -10.92
CA GLY A 108 9.40 1.21 -10.81
C GLY A 108 9.58 1.93 -9.47
N LEU A 109 8.91 1.52 -8.39
CA LEU A 109 9.12 2.10 -7.06
C LEU A 109 10.54 1.82 -6.54
N ILE A 110 11.12 0.67 -6.90
CA ILE A 110 12.50 0.29 -6.53
C ILE A 110 13.43 0.09 -7.73
N GLN A 111 12.94 0.29 -8.97
CA GLN A 111 13.73 0.26 -10.22
C GLN A 111 13.65 1.64 -10.91
N PRO A 112 14.67 2.50 -10.74
CA PRO A 112 14.64 3.87 -11.26
C PRO A 112 14.52 3.97 -12.78
N ASP A 113 15.01 2.99 -13.52
CA ASP A 113 14.93 2.93 -14.97
C ASP A 113 13.52 2.56 -15.46
N VAL A 114 12.85 1.61 -14.80
CA VAL A 114 11.43 1.30 -15.02
C VAL A 114 10.58 2.55 -14.71
N ALA A 115 10.89 3.27 -13.62
CA ALA A 115 10.22 4.51 -13.27
C ALA A 115 10.35 5.60 -14.36
N ARG A 116 11.49 5.64 -15.07
CA ARG A 116 11.69 6.61 -16.18
C ARG A 116 10.80 6.33 -17.38
N VAL A 117 10.36 5.08 -17.56
CA VAL A 117 9.39 4.72 -18.61
C VAL A 117 7.99 5.23 -18.27
N MET A 118 7.67 5.42 -16.98
CA MET A 118 6.41 5.98 -16.52
C MET A 118 6.33 7.50 -16.78
N GLY A 119 6.06 7.88 -18.03
CA GLY A 119 5.74 9.24 -18.46
C GLY A 119 4.26 9.60 -18.39
N GLU A 120 3.87 10.77 -18.91
CA GLU A 120 2.48 11.29 -18.84
C GLU A 120 1.44 10.38 -19.51
N ASP A 121 1.82 9.72 -20.61
CA ASP A 121 0.94 8.84 -21.40
C ASP A 121 1.20 7.34 -21.15
N ALA A 122 2.19 7.01 -20.32
CA ALA A 122 2.57 5.63 -20.05
C ALA A 122 1.64 4.97 -19.04
N THR A 123 1.47 3.66 -19.18
CA THR A 123 0.67 2.83 -18.28
C THR A 123 1.55 1.77 -17.62
N TYR A 124 1.03 1.12 -16.58
CA TYR A 124 1.71 -0.05 -15.98
C TYR A 124 1.96 -1.18 -16.98
N LYS A 125 1.22 -1.24 -18.08
CA LYS A 125 1.50 -2.20 -19.17
C LYS A 125 2.85 -1.89 -19.82
N ASP A 126 3.13 -0.62 -20.08
CA ASP A 126 4.35 -0.18 -20.76
C ASP A 126 5.59 -0.40 -19.88
N THR A 127 5.48 -0.07 -18.59
CA THR A 127 6.54 -0.32 -17.62
C THR A 127 6.74 -1.81 -17.34
N THR A 128 5.67 -2.61 -17.33
CA THR A 128 5.77 -4.08 -17.23
C THR A 128 6.51 -4.67 -18.43
N LEU A 129 6.14 -4.26 -19.65
CA LEU A 129 6.81 -4.74 -20.87
C LEU A 129 8.29 -4.37 -20.87
N TYR A 130 8.62 -3.11 -20.56
CA TYR A 130 10.01 -2.68 -20.43
C TYR A 130 10.76 -3.48 -19.38
N ALA A 131 10.17 -3.69 -18.19
CA ALA A 131 10.83 -4.42 -17.12
C ALA A 131 11.07 -5.90 -17.49
N ILE A 132 10.15 -6.53 -18.21
CA ILE A 132 10.33 -7.91 -18.71
C ILE A 132 11.47 -7.96 -19.74
N ASP A 133 11.50 -7.02 -20.69
CA ASP A 133 12.50 -6.97 -21.76
C ASP A 133 13.91 -6.58 -21.26
N GLU A 134 13.99 -5.70 -20.25
CA GLU A 134 15.29 -5.27 -19.71
C GLU A 134 15.85 -6.31 -18.73
N TYR A 135 15.04 -6.72 -17.75
CA TYR A 135 15.55 -7.51 -16.62
C TYR A 135 15.45 -9.00 -16.81
N HIS A 136 14.53 -9.46 -17.65
CA HIS A 136 14.25 -10.88 -17.83
C HIS A 136 14.08 -11.60 -16.46
N PRO A 137 12.91 -11.51 -15.81
CA PRO A 137 12.64 -12.18 -14.53
C PRO A 137 12.13 -13.63 -14.68
N GLU A 138 12.77 -14.61 -14.04
CA GLU A 138 12.51 -16.04 -14.26
C GLU A 138 11.06 -16.44 -13.96
N TYR A 139 10.45 -15.73 -13.00
CA TYR A 139 9.04 -15.85 -12.67
C TYR A 139 8.33 -14.52 -12.80
N ILE A 140 7.14 -14.52 -13.40
CA ILE A 140 6.35 -13.31 -13.65
C ILE A 140 4.97 -13.47 -13.03
N VAL A 141 4.58 -12.53 -12.16
CA VAL A 141 3.25 -12.48 -11.54
C VAL A 141 2.39 -11.42 -12.24
N LEU A 142 1.27 -11.84 -12.82
CA LEU A 142 0.32 -10.95 -13.50
C LEU A 142 -1.11 -11.13 -13.00
N TYR A 143 -1.91 -10.09 -13.19
CA TYR A 143 -3.37 -10.18 -13.11
C TYR A 143 -3.89 -10.89 -14.34
N SER A 144 -4.50 -12.06 -14.16
CA SER A 144 -4.95 -12.89 -15.29
C SER A 144 -6.06 -12.19 -16.07
N GLY A 145 -5.89 -12.11 -17.39
CA GLY A 145 -6.85 -11.49 -18.32
C GLY A 145 -6.80 -9.97 -18.39
N HIS A 146 -5.95 -9.30 -17.59
CA HIS A 146 -5.83 -7.84 -17.61
C HIS A 146 -4.88 -7.32 -18.68
N TYR A 147 -3.91 -8.13 -19.10
CA TYR A 147 -2.88 -7.73 -20.08
C TYR A 147 -2.76 -8.77 -21.20
N PRO A 148 -3.79 -8.96 -22.04
CA PRO A 148 -3.80 -10.03 -23.05
C PRO A 148 -2.61 -9.98 -24.02
N HIS A 149 -2.11 -8.78 -24.35
CA HIS A 149 -0.92 -8.63 -25.17
C HIS A 149 0.38 -9.07 -24.47
N ILE A 150 0.47 -8.87 -23.15
CA ILE A 150 1.63 -9.32 -22.37
C ILE A 150 1.55 -10.84 -22.21
N GLU A 151 0.38 -11.38 -21.88
CA GLU A 151 0.18 -12.82 -21.76
C GLU A 151 0.52 -13.54 -23.08
N GLN A 152 0.06 -13.00 -24.21
CA GLN A 152 0.43 -13.51 -25.53
C GLN A 152 1.93 -13.40 -25.80
N TYR A 153 2.56 -12.27 -25.45
CA TYR A 153 4.01 -12.11 -25.57
C TYR A 153 4.77 -13.16 -24.76
N LEU A 154 4.32 -13.47 -23.53
CA LEU A 154 4.93 -14.51 -22.69
C LEU A 154 4.73 -15.91 -23.29
N GLU A 155 3.58 -16.19 -23.89
CA GLU A 155 3.34 -17.44 -24.62
C GLU A 155 4.29 -17.58 -25.82
N ASP A 156 4.49 -16.50 -26.58
CA ASP A 156 5.43 -16.45 -27.71
C ASP A 156 6.90 -16.69 -27.26
N GLN A 157 7.25 -16.26 -26.04
CA GLN A 157 8.53 -16.54 -25.38
C GLN A 157 8.61 -17.92 -24.71
N MET A 158 7.64 -18.81 -24.95
CA MET A 158 7.56 -20.14 -24.35
C MET A 158 7.48 -20.15 -22.81
N CYS A 159 7.03 -19.06 -22.19
CA CYS A 159 6.77 -19.05 -20.75
C CYS A 159 5.57 -19.94 -20.42
N GLN A 160 5.64 -20.67 -19.31
CA GLN A 160 4.62 -21.62 -18.90
C GLN A 160 3.91 -21.15 -17.63
N VAL A 161 2.58 -21.30 -17.60
CA VAL A 161 1.81 -21.08 -16.37
C VAL A 161 2.24 -22.09 -15.31
N SER A 162 2.87 -21.60 -14.26
CA SER A 162 3.32 -22.42 -13.13
C SER A 162 2.25 -22.58 -12.06
N GLN A 163 1.49 -21.51 -11.79
CA GLN A 163 0.42 -21.54 -10.79
C GLN A 163 -0.64 -20.47 -11.07
N PHE A 164 -1.90 -20.84 -10.87
CA PHE A 164 -3.05 -19.94 -10.92
C PHE A 164 -3.68 -19.75 -9.54
N PHE A 165 -4.09 -18.52 -9.22
CA PHE A 165 -4.70 -18.12 -7.96
C PHE A 165 -6.07 -17.48 -8.24
N PRO A 166 -7.17 -18.26 -8.17
CA PRO A 166 -8.52 -17.76 -8.42
C PRO A 166 -8.97 -16.84 -7.29
N LYS A 167 -9.58 -15.71 -7.66
CA LYS A 167 -10.02 -14.65 -6.76
C LYS A 167 -11.05 -15.11 -5.74
N GLU A 168 -11.87 -16.10 -6.09
CA GLU A 168 -12.92 -16.66 -5.25
C GLU A 168 -12.35 -17.29 -3.98
N ASN A 169 -11.14 -17.87 -4.05
CA ASN A 169 -10.48 -18.49 -2.90
C ASN A 169 -9.96 -17.46 -1.88
N PHE A 170 -9.88 -16.18 -2.25
CA PHE A 170 -9.26 -15.13 -1.45
C PHE A 170 -10.18 -13.95 -1.16
N GLY A 171 -11.41 -13.93 -1.70
CA GLY A 171 -12.28 -12.75 -1.63
C GLY A 171 -11.66 -11.53 -2.33
N SER A 172 -10.82 -11.77 -3.34
CA SER A 172 -10.16 -10.74 -4.15
C SER A 172 -11.06 -10.32 -5.32
N SER A 173 -10.81 -9.13 -5.89
CA SER A 173 -11.47 -8.68 -7.11
C SER A 173 -10.78 -9.17 -8.40
N PHE A 174 -9.60 -9.76 -8.29
CA PHE A 174 -8.76 -10.17 -9.42
C PHE A 174 -8.13 -11.53 -9.19
N ASP A 175 -7.88 -12.21 -10.30
CA ASP A 175 -7.15 -13.47 -10.39
C ASP A 175 -5.66 -13.19 -10.59
N LEU A 176 -4.78 -13.98 -9.99
CA LEU A 176 -3.33 -13.90 -10.24
C LEU A 176 -2.82 -15.16 -10.91
N VAL A 177 -1.84 -14.99 -11.78
CA VAL A 177 -1.15 -16.08 -12.46
C VAL A 177 0.36 -15.87 -12.34
N ILE A 178 1.09 -16.98 -12.15
CA ILE A 178 2.55 -17.03 -12.17
C ILE A 178 2.98 -17.73 -13.44
N TYR A 179 3.79 -17.06 -14.25
CA TYR A 179 4.50 -17.64 -15.37
C TYR A 179 5.94 -17.97 -14.97
N SER A 180 6.50 -19.04 -15.53
CA SER A 180 7.93 -19.37 -15.48
C SER A 180 8.47 -19.29 -16.90
N CYS A 181 9.55 -18.55 -17.10
CA CYS A 181 10.09 -18.27 -18.42
C CYS A 181 11.44 -18.96 -18.67
N PRO A 182 11.69 -19.47 -19.89
CA PRO A 182 12.87 -20.29 -20.18
C PRO A 182 14.06 -19.55 -20.83
N TRP A 183 13.92 -18.24 -21.07
CA TRP A 183 14.93 -17.45 -21.78
C TRP A 183 16.26 -17.32 -21.00
#